data_AF-A0A4Y9P0M1-F1
#
_entry.id   AF-A0A4Y9P0M1-F1
#
_cell.length_a   1.000
_cell.length_b   1.000
_cell.length_c   1.000
_cell.angle_alpha   90.00
_cell.angle_beta   90.00
_cell.angle_gamma   90.00
#
_symmetry.space_group_name_H-M   'P 1'
#
loop_
_entity.id
_entity.type
_entity.pdbx_description
1 polymer ?
#
loop_
_entity_poly.entity_id
_entity_poly.type
_entity_poly.pdbx_seq_one_letter_code
_entity_poly.pdbx_strand_id
1 'polypeptide(L)'
;MESEHHAMAEALSETGAAMTALASSGSGADAAAARESVVRTQAVVERHLLHEESELEPQLHPHTETPEWKAVEKKLSRQPPGVAGPFFAWLTDGMSDEHRAFLRTLIPAPVVTVLAKVFGRRYNRGIAPMWR
;
A
#
# COMPACT_ATOMS: atom_id res chain seq x y z
N MET A 1 -4.30 -9.55 -14.59
CA MET A 1 -3.99 -8.16 -14.16
C MET A 1 -5.22 -7.26 -14.10
N GLU A 2 -5.79 -6.76 -15.22
CA GLU A 2 -6.87 -5.75 -15.13
C GLU A 2 -8.11 -6.22 -14.35
N SER A 3 -8.57 -7.44 -14.60
CA SER A 3 -9.69 -8.05 -13.86
C SER A 3 -9.38 -8.24 -12.38
N GLU A 4 -8.13 -8.51 -12.02
CA GLU A 4 -7.68 -8.67 -10.63
C GLU A 4 -7.62 -7.31 -9.93
N HIS A 5 -7.13 -6.26 -10.60
CA HIS A 5 -7.17 -4.89 -10.09
C HIS A 5 -8.61 -4.43 -9.85
N HIS A 6 -9.54 -4.77 -10.75
CA HIS A 6 -10.95 -4.48 -10.56
C HIS A 6 -11.51 -5.18 -9.31
N ALA A 7 -11.26 -6.48 -9.18
CA ALA A 7 -11.69 -7.24 -8.00
C ALA A 7 -11.07 -6.70 -6.69
N MET A 8 -9.81 -6.28 -6.72
CA MET A 8 -9.15 -5.64 -5.58
C MET A 8 -9.80 -4.29 -5.23
N ALA A 9 -10.10 -3.47 -6.23
CA ALA A 9 -10.76 -2.18 -6.03
C ALA A 9 -12.17 -2.34 -5.44
N GLU A 10 -12.94 -3.32 -5.93
CA GLU A 10 -14.26 -3.68 -5.38
C GLU A 10 -14.13 -4.14 -3.93
N ALA A 11 -13.26 -5.09 -3.63
CA ALA A 11 -13.06 -5.61 -2.28
C ALA A 11 -12.65 -4.51 -1.28
N LEU A 12 -11.76 -3.59 -1.68
CA LEU A 12 -11.37 -2.43 -0.89
C LEU A 12 -12.55 -1.47 -0.65
N SER A 13 -13.36 -1.22 -1.68
CA SER A 13 -14.56 -0.36 -1.57
C SER A 13 -15.59 -0.94 -0.61
N GLU A 14 -15.91 -2.24 -0.75
CA GLU A 14 -16.82 -2.96 0.13
C GLU A 14 -16.34 -2.96 1.58
N THR A 15 -15.05 -3.20 1.79
CA THR A 15 -14.45 -3.15 3.13
C THR A 15 -14.53 -1.76 3.73
N GLY A 16 -14.29 -0.72 2.94
CA GLY A 16 -14.47 0.67 3.36
C GLY A 16 -15.91 0.97 3.81
N ALA A 17 -16.90 0.46 3.08
CA ALA A 17 -18.31 0.59 3.44
C ALA A 17 -18.64 -0.16 4.74
N ALA A 18 -18.17 -1.40 4.90
CA ALA A 18 -18.39 -2.20 6.10
C ALA A 18 -17.75 -1.57 7.35
N MET A 19 -16.53 -1.04 7.21
CA MET A 19 -15.86 -0.30 8.30
C MET A 19 -16.60 0.99 8.67
N THR A 20 -17.18 1.68 7.69
CA THR A 20 -18.01 2.88 7.93
C THR A 20 -19.30 2.53 8.68
N ALA A 21 -19.94 1.42 8.31
CA ALA A 21 -21.13 0.92 9.00
C ALA A 21 -20.82 0.56 10.46
N LEU A 22 -19.75 -0.21 10.69
CA LEU A 22 -19.27 -0.54 12.04
C LEU A 22 -18.98 0.71 12.87
N ALA A 23 -18.27 1.70 12.32
CA ALA A 23 -17.96 2.94 13.02
C ALA A 23 -19.22 3.74 13.39
N SER A 24 -20.29 3.60 12.61
CA SER A 24 -21.55 4.32 12.82
C SER A 24 -22.45 3.65 13.85
N SER A 25 -22.52 2.32 13.86
CA SER A 25 -23.46 1.56 14.70
C SER A 25 -22.83 1.00 15.99
N GLY A 26 -21.53 0.65 15.95
CA GLY A 26 -20.87 -0.11 17.01
C GLY A 26 -21.47 -1.50 17.27
N SER A 27 -22.30 -2.03 16.35
CA SER A 27 -23.06 -3.24 16.58
C SER A 27 -22.21 -4.51 16.41
N GLY A 28 -22.58 -5.59 17.12
CA GLY A 28 -21.92 -6.89 16.95
C GLY A 28 -22.10 -7.48 15.56
N ALA A 29 -23.23 -7.20 14.89
CA ALA A 29 -23.48 -7.66 13.53
C ALA A 29 -22.58 -6.95 12.51
N ASP A 30 -22.45 -5.62 12.63
CA ASP A 30 -21.56 -4.85 11.76
C ASP A 30 -20.08 -5.16 12.03
N ALA A 31 -19.73 -5.49 13.27
CA ALA A 31 -18.39 -5.96 13.61
C ALA A 31 -18.06 -7.28 12.92
N ALA A 32 -19.00 -8.23 12.89
CA ALA A 32 -18.86 -9.49 12.18
C ALA A 32 -18.74 -9.25 10.66
N ALA A 33 -19.62 -8.42 10.08
CA ALA A 33 -19.59 -8.10 8.65
C ALA A 33 -18.28 -7.41 8.21
N ALA A 34 -17.80 -6.44 8.99
CA ALA A 34 -16.52 -5.77 8.73
C ALA A 34 -15.35 -6.76 8.78
N ARG A 35 -15.32 -7.64 9.80
CA ARG A 35 -14.29 -8.69 9.91
C ARG A 35 -14.30 -9.62 8.70
N GLU A 36 -15.47 -10.12 8.31
CA GLU A 36 -15.61 -10.98 7.13
C GLU A 36 -15.14 -10.27 5.85
N SER A 37 -15.47 -9.00 5.68
CA SER A 37 -15.01 -8.21 4.53
C SER A 37 -13.49 -8.05 4.50
N VAL A 38 -12.86 -7.77 5.65
CA VAL A 38 -11.39 -7.68 5.74
C VAL A 38 -10.73 -8.99 5.34
N VAL A 39 -11.23 -10.13 5.83
CA VAL A 39 -10.68 -11.46 5.49
C VAL A 39 -10.83 -11.76 3.99
N ARG A 40 -11.97 -11.42 3.38
CA ARG A 40 -12.15 -11.57 1.93
C ARG A 40 -11.19 -10.70 1.14
N THR A 41 -11.04 -9.44 1.53
CA THR A 41 -10.12 -8.50 0.87
C THR A 41 -8.68 -8.95 0.98
N GLN A 42 -8.26 -9.45 2.14
CA GLN A 42 -6.94 -10.07 2.30
C GLN A 42 -6.73 -11.19 1.27
N ALA A 43 -7.66 -12.12 1.14
CA ALA A 43 -7.54 -13.23 0.19
C ALA A 43 -7.50 -12.77 -1.29
N VAL A 44 -8.21 -11.68 -1.63
CA VAL A 44 -8.16 -11.09 -2.98
C VAL A 44 -6.79 -10.45 -3.24
N VAL A 45 -6.30 -9.64 -2.30
CA VAL A 45 -5.02 -8.95 -2.39
C VAL A 45 -3.86 -9.95 -2.44
N GLU A 46 -3.83 -10.94 -1.54
CA GLU A 46 -2.76 -11.94 -1.49
C GLU A 46 -2.66 -12.74 -2.79
N ARG A 47 -3.79 -13.14 -3.37
CA ARG A 47 -3.79 -13.85 -4.66
C ARG A 47 -3.24 -12.98 -5.79
N HIS A 48 -3.60 -11.70 -5.81
CA HIS A 48 -3.10 -10.76 -6.81
C HIS A 48 -1.59 -10.54 -6.66
N LEU A 49 -1.11 -10.26 -5.44
CA LEU A 49 0.32 -10.10 -5.16
C LEU A 49 1.11 -11.36 -5.50
N LEU A 50 0.59 -12.54 -5.14
CA LEU A 50 1.24 -13.81 -5.48
C LEU A 50 1.38 -13.99 -7.00
N HIS A 51 0.37 -13.62 -7.77
CA HIS A 51 0.43 -13.66 -9.23
C HIS A 51 1.46 -12.69 -9.79
N GLU A 52 1.53 -11.47 -9.25
CA GLU A 52 2.57 -10.49 -9.61
C GLU A 52 3.97 -11.04 -9.32
N GLU A 53 4.23 -11.47 -8.09
CA GLU A 53 5.54 -11.92 -7.61
C GLU A 53 6.01 -13.21 -8.30
N SER A 54 5.11 -14.17 -8.54
CA SER A 54 5.49 -15.49 -9.05
C SER A 54 5.47 -15.62 -10.57
N GLU A 55 4.68 -14.80 -11.28
CA GLU A 55 4.53 -14.92 -12.73
C GLU A 55 4.98 -13.65 -13.48
N LEU A 56 4.59 -12.47 -13.00
CA LEU A 56 4.87 -11.20 -13.70
C LEU A 56 6.30 -10.70 -13.46
N GLU A 57 6.72 -10.61 -12.20
CA GLU A 57 8.05 -10.09 -11.83
C GLU A 57 9.20 -10.85 -12.48
N PRO A 58 9.20 -12.20 -12.58
CA PRO A 58 10.26 -12.93 -13.28
C PRO A 58 10.36 -12.57 -14.77
N GLN A 59 9.23 -12.25 -15.42
CA GLN A 59 9.22 -11.81 -16.81
C GLN A 59 9.67 -10.36 -16.96
N LEU A 60 9.45 -9.53 -15.94
CA LEU A 60 9.82 -8.13 -15.94
C LEU A 60 11.31 -7.91 -15.63
N HIS A 61 11.88 -8.74 -14.74
CA HIS A 61 13.25 -8.59 -14.24
C HIS A 61 14.32 -8.42 -15.34
N PRO A 62 14.30 -9.16 -16.47
CA PRO A 62 15.27 -8.97 -17.56
C PRO A 62 15.22 -7.59 -18.23
N HIS A 63 14.13 -6.84 -18.04
CA HIS A 63 13.86 -5.59 -18.73
C HIS A 63 14.06 -4.34 -17.87
N THR A 64 14.30 -4.49 -16.56
CA THR A 64 14.35 -3.36 -15.61
C THR A 64 15.40 -2.31 -15.96
N GLU A 65 16.52 -2.73 -16.57
CA GLU A 65 17.59 -1.82 -16.97
C GLU A 65 17.41 -1.16 -18.34
N THR A 66 16.38 -1.57 -19.09
CA THR A 66 16.12 -1.04 -20.44
C THR A 66 15.69 0.42 -20.42
N PRO A 67 16.04 1.22 -21.45
CA PRO A 67 15.58 2.60 -21.57
C PRO A 67 14.05 2.73 -21.53
N GLU A 68 13.34 1.78 -22.13
CA GLU A 68 11.89 1.71 -22.18
C GLU A 68 11.29 1.57 -20.78
N TRP A 69 11.82 0.63 -19.99
CA TRP A 69 11.36 0.44 -18.61
C TRP A 69 11.66 1.65 -17.72
N LYS A 70 12.85 2.23 -17.82
CA LYS A 70 13.21 3.46 -17.11
C LYS A 70 12.28 4.63 -17.45
N ALA A 71 11.79 4.71 -18.68
CA ALA A 71 10.80 5.71 -19.07
C ALA A 71 9.42 5.47 -18.41
N VAL A 72 9.04 4.21 -18.20
CA VAL A 72 7.83 3.82 -17.46
C VAL A 72 7.98 4.18 -15.97
N GLU A 73 9.08 3.77 -15.33
CA GLU A 73 9.36 4.08 -13.92
C GLU A 73 9.37 5.59 -13.65
N LYS A 74 9.93 6.38 -14.57
CA LYS A 74 9.92 7.84 -14.48
C LYS A 74 8.51 8.44 -14.51
N LYS A 75 7.56 7.78 -15.18
CA LYS A 75 6.15 8.19 -15.15
C LYS A 75 5.49 7.76 -13.84
N LEU A 76 5.73 6.52 -13.40
CA LEU A 76 5.14 5.96 -12.17
C LEU A 76 5.61 6.67 -10.89
N SER A 77 6.87 7.08 -10.83
CA SER A 77 7.47 7.80 -9.71
C SER A 77 6.88 9.19 -9.46
N ARG A 78 6.14 9.76 -10.42
CA ARG A 78 5.51 11.08 -10.30
C ARG A 78 4.17 10.98 -9.57
N GLN A 79 4.24 10.78 -8.26
CA GLN A 79 3.06 10.83 -7.40
C GLN A 79 2.93 12.19 -6.70
N PRO A 80 1.72 12.73 -6.55
CA PRO A 80 1.51 13.94 -5.77
C PRO A 80 1.89 13.69 -4.30
N PRO A 81 2.41 14.70 -3.57
CA PRO A 81 2.81 14.53 -2.17
C PRO A 81 1.72 13.99 -1.24
N GLY A 82 0.44 14.29 -1.53
CA GLY A 82 -0.70 13.77 -0.77
C GLY A 82 -0.89 12.25 -0.88
N VAL A 83 -0.37 11.62 -1.95
CA VAL A 83 -0.37 10.16 -2.14
C VAL A 83 0.95 9.58 -1.63
N ALA A 84 2.08 10.17 -2.03
CA ALA A 84 3.41 9.68 -1.65
C ALA A 84 3.66 9.75 -0.14
N GLY A 85 3.15 10.78 0.55
CA GLY A 85 3.39 10.99 1.98
C GLY A 85 2.87 9.86 2.87
N PRO A 86 1.56 9.54 2.82
CA PRO A 86 1.00 8.39 3.54
C PRO A 86 1.68 7.07 3.17
N PHE A 87 2.00 6.86 1.89
CA PHE A 87 2.72 5.67 1.45
C PHE A 87 4.09 5.54 2.13
N PHE A 88 4.93 6.58 2.10
CA PHE A 88 6.25 6.54 2.77
C PHE A 88 6.14 6.46 4.30
N ALA A 89 5.10 7.05 4.89
CA ALA A 89 4.86 6.91 6.32
C ALA A 89 4.52 5.47 6.69
N TRP A 90 3.63 4.82 5.93
CA TRP A 90 3.32 3.39 6.09
C TRP A 90 4.53 2.50 5.83
N LEU A 91 5.21 2.69 4.69
CA LEU A 91 6.37 1.90 4.28
C LEU A 91 7.49 1.89 5.34
N THR A 92 7.68 3.02 6.04
CA THR A 92 8.76 3.16 7.03
C THR A 92 8.33 2.87 8.47
N ASP A 93 7.05 2.58 8.71
CA ASP A 93 6.49 2.22 10.01
C ASP A 93 6.86 0.78 10.37
N GLY A 94 7.49 0.57 11.53
CA GLY A 94 8.03 -0.74 11.92
C GLY A 94 9.22 -1.25 11.10
N MET A 95 9.71 -0.49 10.11
CA MET A 95 10.83 -0.87 9.26
C MET A 95 12.14 -1.03 10.06
N SER A 96 12.78 -2.19 9.90
CA SER A 96 14.09 -2.52 10.48
C SER A 96 15.21 -1.60 9.98
N ASP A 97 16.31 -1.54 10.72
CA ASP A 97 17.47 -0.72 10.33
C ASP A 97 18.12 -1.22 9.04
N GLU A 98 18.10 -2.54 8.79
CA GLU A 98 18.58 -3.16 7.55
C GLU A 98 17.77 -2.67 6.34
N HIS A 99 16.45 -2.79 6.38
CA HIS A 99 15.58 -2.32 5.30
C HIS A 99 15.67 -0.80 5.12
N ARG A 100 15.88 -0.05 6.22
CA ARG A 100 16.09 1.40 6.17
C ARG A 100 17.42 1.76 5.51
N ALA A 101 18.47 0.97 5.73
CA ALA A 101 19.75 1.17 5.06
C ALA A 101 19.62 0.91 3.55
N PHE A 102 18.91 -0.15 3.16
CA PHE A 102 18.60 -0.44 1.76
C PHE A 102 17.78 0.68 1.09
N LEU A 103 16.70 1.15 1.74
CA LEU A 103 15.89 2.25 1.18
C LEU A 103 16.72 3.51 0.88
N ARG A 104 17.74 3.79 1.70
CA ARG A 104 18.64 4.94 1.50
C ARG A 104 19.56 4.81 0.29
N THR A 105 19.79 3.60 -0.24
CA THR A 105 20.52 3.42 -1.51
C THR A 105 19.65 3.77 -2.71
N LEU A 106 18.32 3.71 -2.57
CA LEU A 106 17.35 4.01 -3.61
C LEU A 106 16.86 5.46 -3.56
N ILE A 107 16.60 5.98 -2.36
CA ILE A 107 15.98 7.29 -2.15
C ILE A 107 16.75 8.06 -1.08
N PRO A 108 17.16 9.32 -1.34
CA PRO A 108 17.86 10.12 -0.34
C PRO A 108 17.08 10.26 0.97
N ALA A 109 17.76 10.04 2.09
CA ALA A 109 17.15 10.08 3.42
C ALA A 109 16.35 11.36 3.74
N PRO A 110 16.78 12.57 3.31
CA PRO A 110 15.97 13.78 3.52
C PRO A 110 14.62 13.73 2.81
N VAL A 111 14.55 13.15 1.59
CA VAL A 111 13.32 13.02 0.82
C VAL A 111 12.33 12.09 1.54
N VAL A 112 12.81 10.91 1.95
CA VAL A 112 12.00 9.96 2.73
C VAL A 112 11.49 10.62 4.02
N THR A 113 12.35 11.38 4.71
CA THR A 113 11.98 12.06 5.96
C THR A 113 10.88 13.11 5.74
N VAL A 114 10.99 13.94 4.72
CA VAL A 114 9.98 14.96 4.40
C VAL A 114 8.65 14.31 4.01
N LEU A 115 8.68 13.31 3.12
CA LEU A 115 7.47 12.60 2.69
C LEU A 115 6.78 11.90 3.87
N ALA A 116 7.51 11.08 4.62
CA ALA A 116 6.94 10.32 5.73
C ALA A 116 6.44 11.20 6.89
N LYS A 117 7.18 12.26 7.28
CA LYS A 117 6.82 13.07 8.46
C LYS A 117 5.85 14.22 8.15
N VAL A 118 6.10 14.96 7.07
CA VAL A 118 5.31 16.15 6.75
C VAL A 118 4.04 15.74 6.02
N PHE A 119 4.20 15.03 4.90
CA PHE A 119 3.06 14.64 4.07
C PHE A 119 2.35 13.38 4.59
N GLY A 120 3.05 12.54 5.36
CA GLY A 120 2.48 11.39 6.05
C GLY A 120 1.89 11.68 7.44
N ARG A 121 1.74 12.96 7.83
CA ARG A 121 1.25 13.35 9.17
C ARG A 121 -0.09 12.71 9.53
N ARG A 122 -1.02 12.56 8.58
CA ARG A 122 -2.32 11.91 8.81
C ARG A 122 -2.16 10.44 9.20
N TYR A 123 -1.32 9.70 8.48
CA TYR A 123 -1.00 8.31 8.81
C TYR A 123 -0.42 8.22 10.22
N ASN A 124 0.61 9.01 10.53
CA ASN A 124 1.29 8.97 11.82
C ASN A 124 0.36 9.28 13.01
N ARG A 125 -0.62 10.16 12.84
CA ARG A 125 -1.53 10.56 13.92
C ARG A 125 -2.77 9.68 14.06
N GLY A 126 -3.29 9.18 12.95
CA GLY A 126 -4.60 8.51 12.92
C GLY A 126 -4.53 7.02 12.64
N ILE A 127 -3.43 6.51 12.08
CA ILE A 127 -3.32 5.12 11.62
C ILE A 127 -2.24 4.37 12.41
N ALA A 128 -1.00 4.88 12.41
CA ALA A 128 0.13 4.23 13.09
C ALA A 128 -0.17 3.80 14.55
N PRO A 129 -0.87 4.60 15.38
CA PRO A 129 -1.17 4.21 16.75
C PRO A 129 -2.15 3.03 16.89
N MET A 130 -2.91 2.69 15.85
CA MET A 130 -3.88 1.59 15.88
C MET A 130 -3.23 0.21 15.70
N TRP A 131 -2.00 0.16 15.19
CA TRP A 131 -1.25 -1.08 14.94
C TRP A 131 -0.36 -1.51 16.10
N ARG A 132 -0.31 -0.73 17.18
CA ARG A 132 0.51 -0.98 18.37
C ARG A 132 -0.35 -1.52 19.50
#